data_AF-A0A6J6CH95-F1
#
_entry.id   AF-A0A6J6CH95-F1
#
_cell.length_a   1.000
_cell.length_b   1.000
_cell.length_c   1.000
_cell.angle_alpha   90.00
_cell.angle_beta   90.00
_cell.angle_gamma   90.00
#
_symmetry.space_group_name_H-M   'P 1'
#
loop_
_entity.id
_entity.type
_entity.pdbx_description
1 polymer ?
#
loop_
_entity_poly.entity_id
_entity_poly.type
_entity_poly.pdbx_seq_one_letter_code
_entity_poly.pdbx_strand_id
1 'polypeptide(L)'
;MKKLEQGAQARDLLVEKLLADITIEVPDDLVLEEVNSHLEGEGRLEDDVHRAEVDKEVRDSIKSEFLLDSLVKAEEVQITEIELTEYLVRMSQRYGMAPDQFAQELQKAGQITQVIAEVTRAKALASALGRINVVDKAGAKVELEELRIPAAAAAESAPE
;
A
#
# COMPACT_ATOMS: atom_id res chain seq x y z
N MET A 1 -12.07 10.03 14.03
CA MET A 1 -12.64 9.72 12.69
C MET A 1 -12.15 10.72 11.66
N LYS A 2 -12.51 12.02 11.76
CA LYS A 2 -12.08 13.05 10.79
C LYS A 2 -10.58 13.08 10.45
N LYS A 3 -9.68 13.03 11.44
CA LYS A 3 -8.23 13.03 11.17
C LYS A 3 -7.77 11.77 10.42
N LEU A 4 -8.28 10.59 10.79
CA LEU A 4 -7.96 9.33 10.10
C LEU A 4 -8.41 9.36 8.63
N GLU A 5 -9.60 9.91 8.36
CA GLU A 5 -10.09 10.12 6.99
C GLU A 5 -9.20 11.09 6.21
N GLN A 6 -8.77 12.19 6.82
CA GLN A 6 -7.84 13.14 6.21
C GLN A 6 -6.48 12.50 5.91
N GLY A 7 -5.97 11.64 6.79
CA GLY A 7 -4.73 10.90 6.54
C GLY A 7 -4.85 9.91 5.38
N ALA A 8 -5.96 9.16 5.31
CA ALA A 8 -6.23 8.28 4.17
C ALA A 8 -6.33 9.07 2.86
N GLN A 9 -7.06 10.18 2.86
CA GLN A 9 -7.18 11.05 1.70
C GLN A 9 -5.83 11.65 1.29
N ALA A 10 -5.02 12.10 2.24
CA ALA A 10 -3.70 12.66 1.96
C ALA A 10 -2.77 11.62 1.32
N ARG A 11 -2.79 10.37 1.81
CA ARG A 11 -2.07 9.26 1.21
C ARG A 11 -2.51 9.02 -0.24
N ASP A 12 -3.82 8.96 -0.48
CA ASP A 12 -4.35 8.69 -1.81
C ASP A 12 -3.97 9.81 -2.80
N LEU A 13 -4.07 11.06 -2.36
CA LEU A 13 -3.64 12.23 -3.14
C LEU A 13 -2.12 12.24 -3.40
N LEU A 14 -1.30 11.75 -2.46
CA LEU A 14 0.14 11.61 -2.69
C LEU A 14 0.41 10.62 -3.83
N VAL A 15 -0.22 9.46 -3.82
CA VAL A 15 -0.06 8.45 -4.88
C VAL A 15 -0.51 9.00 -6.23
N GLU A 16 -1.70 9.61 -6.28
CA GLU A 16 -2.21 10.26 -7.50
C GLU A 16 -1.23 11.31 -8.04
N LYS A 17 -0.72 12.16 -7.16
CA LYS A 17 0.23 13.21 -7.53
C LYS A 17 1.54 12.64 -8.08
N LEU A 18 2.07 11.60 -7.44
CA LEU A 18 3.30 10.93 -7.90
C LEU A 18 3.10 10.24 -9.25
N LEU A 19 1.97 9.57 -9.47
CA LEU A 19 1.64 8.93 -10.74
C LEU A 19 1.43 9.95 -11.87
N ALA A 20 0.93 11.14 -11.55
CA ALA A 20 0.76 12.22 -12.52
C ALA A 20 2.09 12.92 -12.87
N ASP A 21 2.99 13.07 -11.90
CA ASP A 21 4.23 13.82 -12.07
C ASP A 21 5.40 12.96 -12.58
N ILE A 22 5.34 11.64 -12.42
CA ILE A 22 6.42 10.71 -12.77
C ILE A 22 6.00 9.85 -13.96
N THR A 23 6.84 9.79 -14.99
CA THR A 23 6.68 8.82 -16.08
C THR A 23 7.21 7.47 -15.63
N ILE A 24 6.31 6.50 -15.49
CA ILE A 24 6.63 5.11 -15.17
C ILE A 24 6.35 4.27 -16.42
N GLU A 25 7.42 3.73 -17.01
CA GLU A 25 7.32 2.82 -18.13
C GLU A 25 6.95 1.43 -17.63
N VAL A 26 5.93 0.83 -18.26
CA VAL A 26 5.50 -0.53 -17.99
C VAL A 26 5.76 -1.36 -19.25
N PRO A 27 6.47 -2.49 -19.17
CA PRO A 27 6.69 -3.37 -20.32
C PRO A 27 5.37 -3.89 -20.90
N ASP A 28 5.18 -3.76 -22.21
CA ASP A 28 3.95 -4.21 -22.86
C ASP A 28 3.73 -5.72 -22.78
N ASP A 29 4.81 -6.52 -22.79
CA ASP A 29 4.72 -7.97 -22.63
C ASP A 29 4.12 -8.36 -21.27
N LEU A 30 4.46 -7.62 -20.21
CA LEU A 30 3.93 -7.84 -18.87
C LEU A 30 2.44 -7.46 -18.81
N VAL A 31 2.05 -6.34 -19.43
CA VAL A 31 0.64 -5.94 -19.52
C VAL A 31 -0.15 -6.99 -20.31
N LEU A 32 0.38 -7.45 -21.44
CA LEU A 32 -0.27 -8.44 -22.29
C LEU A 32 -0.53 -9.76 -21.54
N GLU A 33 0.46 -10.25 -20.79
CA GLU A 33 0.34 -11.46 -19.98
C GLU A 33 -0.80 -11.33 -18.96
N GLU A 34 -0.82 -10.23 -18.21
CA GLU A 34 -1.81 -10.01 -17.16
C GLU A 34 -3.23 -9.77 -17.72
N VAL A 35 -3.35 -9.01 -18.82
CA VAL A 35 -4.63 -8.81 -19.52
C VAL A 35 -5.18 -10.14 -20.03
N ASN A 36 -4.34 -10.99 -20.62
CA ASN A 36 -4.79 -12.30 -21.11
C ASN A 36 -5.21 -13.20 -19.95
N SER A 37 -4.45 -13.24 -18.86
CA SER A 37 -4.79 -13.99 -17.64
C SER A 37 -6.15 -13.57 -17.09
N HIS A 38 -6.39 -12.26 -16.99
CA HIS A 38 -7.66 -11.70 -16.53
C HIS A 38 -8.83 -12.10 -17.44
N LEU A 39 -8.71 -11.86 -18.75
CA LEU A 39 -9.77 -12.16 -19.72
C LEU A 39 -10.02 -13.66 -19.90
N GLU A 40 -8.99 -14.51 -19.75
CA GLU A 40 -9.15 -15.96 -19.75
C GLU A 40 -9.97 -16.43 -18.56
N GLY A 41 -9.76 -15.84 -17.37
CA GLY A 41 -10.57 -16.08 -16.17
C GLY A 41 -12.06 -15.75 -16.37
N GLU A 42 -12.36 -14.81 -17.26
CA GLU A 42 -13.73 -14.45 -17.63
C GLU A 42 -14.28 -15.19 -18.86
N GLY A 43 -13.42 -15.89 -19.63
CA GLY A 43 -13.77 -16.47 -20.92
C GLY A 43 -14.04 -15.42 -22.02
N ARG A 44 -13.42 -14.24 -21.93
CA ARG A 44 -13.67 -13.06 -22.79
C ARG A 44 -12.45 -12.60 -23.57
N LEU A 45 -11.53 -13.51 -23.91
CA LEU A 45 -10.30 -13.19 -24.64
C LEU A 45 -10.51 -12.41 -25.96
N GLU A 46 -11.62 -12.65 -26.65
CA GLU A 46 -11.94 -12.04 -27.94
C GLU A 46 -12.79 -10.74 -27.82
N ASP A 47 -13.04 -10.25 -26.60
CA ASP A 47 -13.81 -9.02 -26.35
C ASP A 47 -12.89 -7.79 -26.43
N ASP A 48 -12.74 -7.21 -27.63
CA ASP A 48 -11.83 -6.07 -27.86
C ASP A 48 -12.16 -4.83 -27.03
N VAL A 49 -13.45 -4.56 -26.78
CA VAL A 49 -13.87 -3.39 -26.00
C VAL A 49 -13.44 -3.58 -24.55
N HIS A 50 -13.74 -4.74 -23.99
CA HIS A 50 -13.38 -5.03 -22.63
C HIS A 50 -11.86 -5.18 -22.45
N ARG A 51 -11.17 -5.76 -23.42
CA ARG A 51 -9.70 -5.84 -23.44
C ARG A 51 -9.04 -4.47 -23.31
N ALA A 52 -9.56 -3.44 -23.99
CA ALA A 52 -9.01 -2.10 -23.87
C ALA A 52 -9.22 -1.48 -22.48
N GLU A 53 -10.33 -1.80 -21.81
CA GLU A 53 -10.59 -1.40 -20.43
C GLU A 53 -9.61 -2.10 -19.48
N VAL A 54 -9.48 -3.42 -19.60
CA VAL A 54 -8.58 -4.24 -18.78
C VAL A 54 -7.12 -3.86 -19.01
N ASP A 55 -6.67 -3.57 -20.24
CA ASP A 55 -5.30 -3.09 -20.51
C ASP A 55 -4.99 -1.83 -19.70
N LYS A 56 -5.91 -0.87 -19.71
CA LYS A 56 -5.73 0.38 -18.97
C LYS A 56 -5.64 0.12 -17.47
N GLU A 57 -6.55 -0.69 -16.93
CA GLU A 57 -6.60 -1.01 -15.49
C GLU A 57 -5.33 -1.76 -15.04
N VAL A 58 -4.91 -2.77 -15.79
CA VAL A 58 -3.69 -3.54 -15.56
C VAL A 58 -2.47 -2.62 -15.58
N ARG A 59 -2.36 -1.77 -16.60
CA ARG A 59 -1.23 -0.84 -16.74
C ARG A 59 -1.16 0.17 -15.60
N ASP A 60 -2.31 0.72 -15.18
CA ASP A 60 -2.38 1.64 -14.05
C ASP A 60 -2.04 0.94 -12.72
N SER A 61 -2.45 -0.33 -12.56
CA SER A 61 -2.07 -1.16 -11.41
C SER A 61 -0.56 -1.39 -11.35
N ILE A 62 0.05 -1.85 -12.45
CA ILE A 62 1.50 -2.13 -12.50
C ILE A 62 2.31 -0.85 -12.28
N LYS A 63 1.89 0.30 -12.83
CA LYS A 63 2.54 1.59 -12.53
C LYS A 63 2.51 1.91 -11.04
N SER A 64 1.37 1.68 -10.40
CA SER A 64 1.20 1.92 -8.97
C SER A 64 2.11 1.00 -8.15
N GLU A 65 2.22 -0.28 -8.52
CA GLU A 65 3.15 -1.21 -7.87
C GLU A 65 4.61 -0.78 -8.02
N PHE A 66 5.03 -0.44 -9.23
CA PHE A 66 6.40 0.02 -9.50
C PHE A 66 6.73 1.31 -8.76
N LEU A 67 5.77 2.24 -8.67
CA LEU A 67 5.92 3.46 -7.87
C LEU A 67 6.19 3.12 -6.41
N LEU A 68 5.34 2.29 -5.81
CA LEU A 68 5.44 1.97 -4.38
C LEU A 68 6.70 1.17 -4.05
N ASP A 69 7.10 0.24 -4.92
CA ASP A 69 8.34 -0.52 -4.75
C ASP A 69 9.57 0.40 -4.90
N SER A 70 9.51 1.38 -5.79
CA SER A 70 10.55 2.41 -5.92
C SER A 70 10.59 3.32 -4.69
N LEU A 71 9.43 3.64 -4.12
CA LEU A 71 9.33 4.43 -2.89
C LEU A 71 9.91 3.68 -1.69
N VAL A 72 9.64 2.38 -1.56
CA VAL A 72 10.27 1.53 -0.53
C VAL A 72 11.79 1.60 -0.61
N LYS A 73 12.36 1.49 -1.83
CA LYS A 73 13.80 1.61 -2.04
C LYS A 73 14.33 3.01 -1.70
N ALA A 74 13.62 4.05 -2.10
CA ALA A 74 14.04 5.44 -1.89
C ALA A 74 13.96 5.90 -0.43
N GLU A 75 12.99 5.39 0.33
CA GLU A 75 12.82 5.70 1.75
C GLU A 75 13.68 4.79 2.66
N GLU A 76 14.30 3.76 2.10
CA GLU A 76 15.11 2.76 2.82
C GLU A 76 14.38 2.17 4.05
N VAL A 77 13.05 2.05 3.96
CA VAL A 77 12.24 1.61 5.10
C VAL A 77 12.34 0.11 5.31
N GLN A 78 12.41 -0.28 6.58
CA GLN A 78 12.27 -1.66 7.01
C GLN A 78 11.11 -1.76 7.99
N ILE A 79 10.26 -2.76 7.84
CA ILE A 79 9.20 -3.02 8.80
C ILE A 79 9.76 -3.73 10.04
N THR A 80 9.13 -3.48 11.17
CA THR A 80 9.39 -4.16 12.43
C THR A 80 8.39 -5.29 12.64
N GLU A 81 8.73 -6.24 13.51
CA GLU A 81 7.83 -7.32 13.93
C GLU A 81 6.54 -6.77 14.58
N ILE A 82 6.67 -5.66 15.31
CA ILE A 82 5.53 -4.99 15.95
C ILE A 82 4.55 -4.47 14.90
N GLU A 83 5.04 -3.74 13.88
CA GLU A 83 4.18 -3.21 12.81
C GLU A 83 3.47 -4.33 12.03
N LEU A 84 4.16 -5.44 11.77
CA LEU A 84 3.56 -6.62 11.14
C LEU A 84 2.48 -7.23 12.04
N THR A 85 2.74 -7.38 13.33
CA THR A 85 1.79 -7.93 14.31
C THR A 85 0.54 -7.06 14.41
N GLU A 86 0.70 -5.74 14.53
CA GLU A 86 -0.43 -4.79 14.57
C GLU A 86 -1.27 -4.84 13.29
N TYR A 87 -0.62 -4.96 12.13
CA TYR A 87 -1.31 -5.15 10.87
C TYR A 87 -2.14 -6.44 10.88
N LEU A 88 -1.55 -7.55 11.29
CA LEU A 88 -2.22 -8.86 11.36
C LEU A 88 -3.40 -8.85 12.33
N VAL A 89 -3.26 -8.23 13.50
CA VAL A 89 -4.35 -8.07 14.48
C VAL A 89 -5.52 -7.28 13.87
N ARG A 90 -5.23 -6.16 13.21
CA ARG A 90 -6.27 -5.34 12.57
C ARG A 90 -6.98 -6.09 11.45
N MET A 91 -6.23 -6.86 10.64
CA MET A 91 -6.82 -7.64 9.56
C MET A 91 -7.61 -8.83 10.09
N SER A 92 -7.11 -9.56 11.08
CA SER A 92 -7.82 -10.72 11.65
C SER A 92 -9.18 -10.32 12.22
N GLN A 93 -9.30 -9.13 12.82
CA GLN A 93 -10.58 -8.59 13.28
C GLN A 93 -11.60 -8.41 12.16
N ARG A 94 -11.18 -7.96 10.96
CA ARG A 94 -12.06 -7.84 9.79
C ARG A 94 -12.57 -9.19 9.30
N TYR A 95 -11.75 -10.24 9.46
CA TYR A 95 -12.09 -11.62 9.10
C TYR A 95 -12.78 -12.40 10.23
N GLY A 96 -12.97 -11.80 11.42
CA GLY A 96 -13.54 -12.48 12.58
C GLY A 96 -12.67 -13.62 13.12
N MET A 97 -11.35 -13.55 12.94
CA MET A 97 -10.38 -14.57 13.35
C MET A 97 -9.45 -14.08 14.46
N ALA A 98 -8.97 -15.01 15.29
CA ALA A 98 -7.88 -14.73 16.21
C ALA A 98 -6.59 -14.39 15.44
N PRO A 99 -5.76 -13.45 15.90
CA PRO A 99 -4.54 -13.02 15.19
C PRO A 99 -3.59 -14.18 14.86
N ASP A 100 -3.32 -15.06 15.84
CA ASP A 100 -2.43 -16.21 15.66
C ASP A 100 -2.97 -17.20 14.62
N GLN A 101 -4.28 -17.43 14.63
CA GLN A 101 -4.94 -18.29 13.65
C GLN A 101 -4.84 -17.68 12.24
N PHE A 102 -5.10 -16.38 12.10
CA PHE A 102 -5.01 -15.68 10.81
C PHE A 102 -3.59 -15.70 10.23
N ALA A 103 -2.58 -15.46 11.07
CA ALA A 103 -1.18 -15.56 10.68
C ALA A 103 -0.80 -16.98 10.19
N GLN A 104 -1.29 -18.02 10.87
CA GLN A 104 -1.09 -19.41 10.44
C GLN A 104 -1.75 -19.70 9.09
N GLU A 105 -2.95 -19.20 8.83
CA GLU A 105 -3.61 -19.38 7.53
C GLU A 105 -2.84 -18.67 6.40
N LEU A 106 -2.36 -17.45 6.63
CA LEU A 106 -1.50 -16.74 5.67
C LEU A 106 -0.20 -17.50 5.39
N GLN A 107 0.40 -18.09 6.43
CA GLN A 107 1.62 -18.89 6.27
C GLN A 107 1.36 -20.16 5.46
N LYS A 108 0.27 -20.90 5.76
CA LYS A 108 -0.13 -22.09 4.99
C LYS A 108 -0.44 -21.76 3.54
N ALA A 109 -1.02 -20.60 3.28
CA ALA A 109 -1.29 -20.10 1.93
C ALA A 109 -0.05 -19.54 1.22
N GLY A 110 1.10 -19.44 1.90
CA GLY A 110 2.31 -18.83 1.34
C GLY A 110 2.22 -17.31 1.12
N GLN A 111 1.25 -16.64 1.74
CA GLN A 111 0.95 -15.22 1.51
C GLN A 111 1.68 -14.28 2.48
N ILE A 112 2.41 -14.80 3.46
CA ILE A 112 3.06 -13.96 4.48
C ILE A 112 4.05 -12.96 3.86
N THR A 113 4.75 -13.34 2.79
CA THR A 113 5.69 -12.46 2.07
C THR A 113 4.97 -11.29 1.40
N GLN A 114 3.76 -11.51 0.87
CA GLN A 114 2.95 -10.46 0.25
C GLN A 114 2.45 -9.47 1.31
N VAL A 115 2.05 -9.97 2.49
CA VAL A 115 1.67 -9.13 3.62
C VAL A 115 2.85 -8.27 4.09
N ILE A 116 4.05 -8.84 4.20
CA ILE A 116 5.27 -8.07 4.51
C ILE A 116 5.49 -6.95 3.48
N ALA A 117 5.38 -7.25 2.19
CA ALA A 117 5.54 -6.26 1.13
C ALA A 117 4.48 -5.14 1.23
N GLU A 118 3.22 -5.48 1.51
CA GLU A 118 2.14 -4.52 1.71
C GLU A 118 2.41 -3.57 2.89
N VAL A 119 2.78 -4.12 4.05
CA VAL A 119 3.11 -3.31 5.25
C VAL A 119 4.30 -2.39 4.96
N THR A 120 5.30 -2.89 4.23
CA THR A 120 6.49 -2.11 3.85
C THR A 120 6.14 -0.95 2.92
N ARG A 121 5.30 -1.19 1.90
CA ARG A 121 4.81 -0.12 1.00
C ARG A 121 3.97 0.92 1.75
N ALA A 122 3.11 0.48 2.66
CA ALA A 122 2.32 1.39 3.50
C ALA A 122 3.23 2.27 4.38
N LYS A 123 4.30 1.71 4.93
CA LYS A 123 5.30 2.43 5.71
C LYS A 123 6.08 3.45 4.87
N ALA A 124 6.49 3.07 3.66
CA ALA A 124 7.18 3.96 2.73
C ALA A 124 6.32 5.18 2.37
N LEU A 125 5.03 4.96 2.07
CA LEU A 125 4.08 6.04 1.84
C LEU A 125 3.93 6.94 3.06
N ALA A 126 3.79 6.37 4.26
CA ALA A 126 3.67 7.16 5.49
C ALA A 126 4.94 7.98 5.78
N SER A 127 6.12 7.44 5.47
CA SER A 127 7.41 8.15 5.55
C SER A 127 7.42 9.35 4.61
N ALA A 128 7.11 9.12 3.33
CA ALA A 128 7.06 10.17 2.31
C ALA A 128 6.03 11.26 2.65
N LEU A 129 4.86 10.87 3.13
CA LEU A 129 3.79 11.78 3.55
C LEU A 129 4.22 12.68 4.72
N GLY A 130 5.08 12.17 5.60
CA GLY A 130 5.69 12.93 6.70
C GLY A 130 6.68 14.01 6.25
N ARG A 131 7.15 13.97 5.00
CA ARG A 131 8.11 14.94 4.44
C ARG A 131 7.45 16.07 3.66
N ILE A 132 6.12 16.08 3.55
CA ILE A 132 5.38 17.07 2.77
C ILE A 132 4.38 17.86 3.62
N ASN A 133 3.97 19.02 3.12
CA ASN A 133 2.92 19.82 3.75
C ASN A 133 1.55 19.33 3.28
N VAL A 134 0.72 18.87 4.22
CA VAL A 134 -0.67 18.52 3.97
C VAL A 134 -1.57 19.62 4.52
N VAL A 135 -2.44 20.16 3.68
CA VAL A 135 -3.41 21.20 4.02
C VAL A 135 -4.82 20.75 3.65
N ASP A 136 -5.81 21.21 4.41
CA ASP A 136 -7.21 21.03 4.03
C ASP A 136 -7.65 22.03 2.96
N LYS A 137 -8.92 21.94 2.54
CA LYS A 137 -9.49 22.84 1.51
C LYS A 137 -9.50 24.33 1.92
N ALA A 138 -9.40 24.64 3.21
CA ALA A 138 -9.32 26.00 3.71
C ALA A 138 -7.86 26.49 3.86
N GLY A 139 -6.87 25.64 3.53
CA GLY A 139 -5.44 25.93 3.67
C GLY A 139 -4.90 25.68 5.08
N ALA A 140 -5.69 25.10 5.99
CA ALA A 140 -5.22 24.79 7.34
C ALA A 140 -4.36 23.52 7.31
N LYS A 141 -3.21 23.55 8.00
CA LYS A 141 -2.30 22.40 8.10
C LYS A 141 -2.99 21.22 8.77
N VAL A 142 -2.86 20.05 8.16
CA VAL A 142 -3.31 18.78 8.72
C VAL A 142 -2.09 18.08 9.33
N GLU A 143 -2.07 17.98 10.67
CA GLU A 143 -1.01 17.24 11.37
C GLU A 143 -1.29 15.74 11.28
N LEU A 144 -0.54 15.06 10.41
CA LEU A 144 -0.64 13.62 10.19
C LEU A 144 0.20 12.80 11.19
N GLU A 145 1.12 13.45 11.90
CA GLU A 145 2.00 12.81 12.88
C GLU A 145 1.21 12.14 14.01
N GLU A 146 0.08 12.74 14.40
CA GLU A 146 -0.83 12.18 15.40
C GLU A 146 -1.57 10.91 14.93
N LEU A 147 -1.50 10.59 13.64
CA LEU A 147 -2.09 9.39 13.04
C LEU A 147 -1.07 8.29 12.84
N ARG A 148 0.23 8.58 13.03
CA ARG A 148 1.22 7.51 13.10
C ARG A 148 0.88 6.65 14.30
N ILE A 149 0.78 5.34 14.05
CA ILE A 149 0.86 4.39 15.15
C ILE A 149 2.21 4.67 15.80
N PRO A 150 2.26 5.01 17.10
CA PRO A 150 3.52 5.37 17.72
C PRO A 150 4.49 4.21 17.49
N ALA A 151 5.59 4.49 16.78
CA ALA A 151 6.75 3.62 16.83
C ALA A 151 7.01 3.42 18.32
N ALA A 152 6.93 2.15 18.78
CA ALA A 152 7.06 1.79 20.17
C ALA A 152 8.09 2.71 20.82
N ALA A 153 7.64 3.43 21.85
CA ALA A 153 8.39 4.46 22.53
C ALA A 153 9.87 4.07 22.56
N ALA A 154 10.70 4.93 21.96
CA ALA A 154 12.14 4.84 22.06
C ALA A 154 12.51 4.36 23.46
N ALA A 155 13.34 3.33 23.51
CA ALA A 155 13.88 2.75 24.73
C ALA A 155 14.26 3.85 25.74
N GLU A 156 13.38 4.11 26.70
CA GLU A 156 13.64 4.99 27.83
C GLU A 156 13.07 4.33 29.10
N SER A 157 13.82 3.35 29.58
CA SER A 157 14.10 3.23 31.01
C SER A 157 15.36 2.36 31.20
N ALA A 158 16.51 2.92 30.85
CA ALA A 158 17.70 2.66 31.64
C ALA A 158 17.87 3.85 32.58
N PRO A 159 17.81 3.60 33.90
CA PRO A 159 18.86 4.14 34.73
C PRO A 159 19.52 3.02 35.54
N GLU A 160 20.85 3.02 35.41
CA GLU A 160 21.90 2.58 36.36
C GLU A 160 21.73 1.27 37.15
#